data_AF-X1QQJ1-F1
#
_entry.id   AF-X1QQJ1-F1
#
_cell.length_a   1.000
_cell.length_b   1.000
_cell.length_c   1.000
_cell.angle_alpha   90.00
_cell.angle_beta   90.00
_cell.angle_gamma   90.00
#
_symmetry.space_group_name_H-M   'P 1'
#
loop_
_entity.id
_entity.type
_entity.pdbx_description
1 polymer ?
#
loop_
_entity_poly.entity_id
_entity_poly.type
_entity_poly.pdbx_seq_one_letter_code
_entity_poly.pdbx_strand_id
1 'polypeptide(L)' 'MIIAISGLHGTGKSTIAKLMADRLGILYYSTGQAFRDLAKERNMSLEEYTNYVENHPDIDKDLD' A
#
# COMPACT_ATOMS: atom_id res chain seq x y z
N MET A 1 11.77 -3.48 13.63
CA MET A 1 11.73 -2.01 13.50
C MET A 1 10.83 -1.68 12.31
N ILE A 2 9.84 -0.79 12.48
CA ILE A 2 8.90 -0.38 11.43
C ILE A 2 9.03 1.13 11.25
N ILE A 3 9.13 1.60 10.00
CA ILE A 3 9.25 3.03 9.66
C ILE A 3 8.07 3.40 8.75
N ALA A 4 7.19 4.27 9.23
CA ALA A 4 6.06 4.79 8.45
C ALA A 4 6.38 6.18 7.89
N ILE A 5 6.23 6.38 6.58
CA ILE A 5 6.52 7.65 5.90
C ILE A 5 5.23 8.19 5.27
N SER A 6 4.75 9.34 5.78
CA SER A 6 3.49 10.00 5.36
C SER A 6 3.72 11.42 4.83
N GLY A 7 2.72 11.99 4.16
CA GLY A 7 2.75 13.35 3.60
C GLY A 7 2.02 13.50 2.27
N LEU A 8 1.95 14.72 1.74
CA LEU A 8 1.13 15.08 0.57
C LEU A 8 1.52 14.35 -0.72
N HIS A 9 0.58 14.20 -1.67
CA HIS A 9 0.86 13.59 -2.96
C HIS A 9 1.97 14.36 -3.72
N GLY A 10 2.85 13.64 -4.42
CA GLY A 10 3.93 14.25 -5.20
C GLY A 10 5.16 14.71 -4.40
N THR A 11 5.18 14.65 -3.07
CA THR A 11 6.33 15.10 -2.25
C THR A 11 7.54 14.14 -2.22
N GLY A 12 7.56 13.10 -3.07
CA GLY A 12 8.72 12.19 -3.19
C GLY A 12 8.87 11.14 -2.09
N LYS A 13 7.86 10.93 -1.23
CA LYS A 13 7.89 9.94 -0.13
C LYS A 13 8.27 8.53 -0.58
N SER A 14 7.67 8.05 -1.66
CA SER A 14 7.97 6.73 -2.22
C SER A 14 9.42 6.64 -2.70
N THR A 15 9.95 7.73 -3.25
CA THR A 15 11.36 7.82 -3.67
C THR A 15 12.30 7.71 -2.48
N ILE A 16 12.07 8.51 -1.42
CA ILE A 16 12.91 8.49 -0.22
C ILE A 16 12.79 7.15 0.50
N ALA A 17 11.58 6.60 0.62
CA ALA A 17 11.34 5.33 1.30
C ALA A 17 12.10 4.17 0.64
N LYS A 18 12.13 4.10 -0.70
CA LYS A 18 12.93 3.12 -1.46
C LYS A 18 14.42 3.30 -1.21
N LEU A 19 14.91 4.54 -1.33
CA LEU A 19 16.33 4.85 -1.10
C LEU A 19 16.79 4.52 0.33
N MET A 20 15.91 4.73 1.32
CA MET A 20 16.16 4.39 2.71
C MET A 20 16.18 2.88 2.91
N ALA A 21 15.22 2.16 2.31
CA ALA A 21 15.18 0.70 2.34
C ALA A 21 16.47 0.07 1.78
N ASP A 22 16.90 0.52 0.60
CA ASP A 22 18.13 0.04 -0.04
C ASP A 22 19.38 0.29 0.82
N ARG A 23 19.47 1.47 1.46
CA ARG A 23 20.62 1.83 2.30
C ARG A 23 20.66 1.10 3.63
N LEU A 24 19.50 0.83 4.22
CA LEU A 24 19.39 0.17 5.52
C LEU A 24 19.25 -1.35 5.40
N GLY A 25 19.10 -1.88 4.19
CA GLY A 25 18.85 -3.31 3.95
C GLY A 25 17.52 -3.79 4.53
N ILE A 26 16.51 -2.91 4.59
CA ILE A 26 15.17 -3.23 5.13
C ILE A 26 14.17 -3.38 3.99
N LEU A 27 13.09 -4.13 4.24
CA LEU A 27 12.02 -4.32 3.27
C LEU A 27 11.26 -3.01 3.04
N TYR A 28 11.01 -2.69 1.76
CA TYR A 28 10.12 -1.60 1.37
C TYR A 28 8.73 -2.14 1.08
N TYR A 29 7.72 -1.61 1.76
CA TYR A 29 6.32 -1.88 1.49
C TYR A 29 5.57 -0.59 1.17
N SER A 30 4.78 -0.61 0.10
CA SER A 30 3.95 0.52 -0.33
C SER A 30 2.50 0.10 -0.26
N THR A 31 1.76 0.60 0.72
CA THR A 31 0.34 0.31 0.91
C THR A 31 -0.46 0.59 -0.36
N GLY A 32 -0.22 1.73 -1.01
CA GLY A 32 -0.91 2.08 -2.25
C GLY A 32 -0.59 1.15 -3.43
N GLN A 33 0.61 0.56 -3.48
CA GLN A 33 0.94 -0.42 -4.52
C GLN A 33 0.31 -1.77 -4.21
N ALA A 34 0.43 -2.24 -2.96
CA ALA A 34 -0.18 -3.48 -2.52
C ALA A 34 -1.69 -3.48 -2.72
N PHE A 35 -2.37 -2.36 -2.42
CA PHE A 35 -3.81 -2.23 -2.63
C PHE A 35 -4.20 -2.31 -4.12
N ARG A 36 -3.37 -1.75 -5.01
CA ARG A 36 -3.56 -1.89 -6.46
C ARG A 36 -3.34 -3.31 -6.95
N ASP A 37 -2.38 -4.02 -6.37
CA ASP A 37 -2.06 -5.38 -6.76
C ASP A 37 -3.18 -6.34 -6.31
N LEU A 38 -3.70 -6.17 -5.09
CA LEU A 38 -4.89 -6.89 -4.58
C LEU A 38 -6.13 -6.63 -5.43
N ALA A 39 -6.36 -5.38 -5.86
CA ALA A 39 -7.45 -5.05 -6.77
C ALA A 39 -7.35 -5.84 -8.08
N LYS A 40 -6.14 -5.91 -8.67
CA LYS A 40 -5.87 -6.67 -9.90
C LYS A 40 -6.08 -8.17 -9.72
N GLU A 41 -5.64 -8.76 -8.61
CA GLU A 41 -5.85 -10.18 -8.30
C GLU A 41 -7.35 -10.55 -8.28
N ARG A 42 -8.21 -9.60 -7.89
CA ARG A 42 -9.67 -9.76 -7.90
C ARG A 42 -10.35 -9.31 -9.21
N ASN A 43 -9.57 -8.97 -10.24
CA ASN A 43 -10.08 -8.39 -11.49
C ASN A 43 -10.94 -7.14 -11.28
N MET A 44 -10.60 -6.32 -10.29
CA MET A 44 -11.26 -5.06 -9.96
C MET A 44 -10.33 -3.88 -10.25
N SER A 45 -10.91 -2.73 -10.61
CA SER A 45 -10.19 -1.45 -10.57
C SER A 45 -9.89 -1.05 -9.12
N LEU A 46 -8.97 -0.09 -8.93
CA LEU A 46 -8.64 0.43 -7.60
C LEU A 46 -9.87 1.03 -6.90
N GLU A 47 -10.74 1.72 -7.66
CA GLU A 47 -11.96 2.33 -7.13
C GLU A 47 -12.98 1.26 -6.74
N GLU A 48 -13.23 0.28 -7.62
CA GLU A 48 -14.13 -0.84 -7.32
C GLU A 48 -13.64 -1.64 -6.11
N TYR A 49 -12.34 -1.89 -6.01
CA TYR A 49 -11.76 -2.59 -4.87
C TYR A 49 -11.87 -1.77 -3.59
N THR A 50 -11.67 -0.45 -3.65
CA THR A 50 -11.86 0.45 -2.49
C THR A 50 -13.30 0.38 -1.99
N ASN A 51 -14.27 0.52 -2.89
CA ASN A 51 -15.69 0.38 -2.54
C ASN A 51 -16.05 -1.03 -2.06
N TYR A 52 -15.43 -2.06 -2.63
CA TYR A 52 -15.65 -3.45 -2.25
C TYR A 52 -15.19 -3.72 -0.82
N VAL A 53 -14.00 -3.25 -0.42
CA VAL A 53 -13.45 -3.40 0.93
C VAL A 53 -14.25 -2.59 1.96
N GLU A 54 -14.72 -1.40 1.62
CA GLU A 54 -15.64 -0.63 2.49
C GLU A 54 -16.95 -1.37 2.80
N ASN A 55 -17.45 -2.16 1.84
CA ASN A 55 -18.71 -2.90 1.98
C ASN A 55 -18.53 -4.36 2.48
N HIS A 56 -17.29 -4.85 2.58
CA HIS A 56 -16.96 -6.20 3.05
C HIS A 56 -15.85 -6.14 4.11
N PRO A 57 -16.16 -5.70 5.33
CA PRO A 57 -15.19 -5.60 6.43
C PRO A 57 -14.58 -6.95 6.84
N ASP A 58 -15.13 -8.07 6.34
CA ASP A 58 -14.57 -9.41 6.52
C ASP A 58 -13.18 -9.55 5.85
N ILE A 59 -12.92 -8.75 4.82
CA ILE A 59 -11.65 -8.72 4.08
C ILE A 59 -10.58 -7.92 4.83
N ASP A 60 -11.01 -7.01 5.70
CA ASP A 60 -10.14 -6.23 6.60
C ASP A 60 -9.44 -7.16 7.62
N LYS A 61 -10.07 -8.29 7.98
CA LYS A 61 -9.48 -9.29 8.90
C LYS A 61 -8.34 -10.11 8.30
N ASP A 62 -8.25 -10.21 6.98
CA ASP A 62 -7.18 -10.94 6.30
C ASP A 62 -5.96 -10.03 5.99
N LEU A 63 -6.11 -8.70 6.16
CA LEU A 63 -5.05 -7.71 5.91
C LEU A 63 -4.27 -7.29 7.17
N ASP A 64 -4.73 -7.66 8.37
CA ASP A 64 -4.08 -7.40 9.66
C ASP A 64 -2.95 -8.40 9.97
#